data_AF-A0A950L0U0-F1
#
_entry.id   AF-A0A950L0U0-F1
#
_cell.length_a   1.000
_cell.length_b   1.000
_cell.length_c   1.000
_cell.angle_alpha   90.00
_cell.angle_beta   90.00
_cell.angle_gamma   90.00
#
_symmetry.space_group_name_H-M   'P 1'
#
loop_
_entity.id
_entity.type
_entity.pdbx_description
1 polymer ?
#
loop_
_entity_poly.entity_id
_entity_poly.type
_entity_poly.pdbx_seq_one_letter_code
_entity_poly.pdbx_strand_id
1 'polypeptide(L)'
;MMHPLSVFVAYQFESPHIKKDDRDKAIASAIRKTNENLRRRHPHHEITWAGFGLRSGEHIGTQLVETIADCDIFVADLSEFNLNVVFELGVAYGLQRSTAKKFSITYGLKQQTLKKLLWLAHESVDWRTFPADLSGLYFVPYGKEPFADVLATRIPELCLALIEERQEADALRTLRKFWNLSAVSSTDIVCSEIPDDVRSPFASADNANYIRYAAFADLDSFINLKTRIAEISPGEIIREYLPREYRVSNHDKLIVIGGPVWNPVAKNMQRRLPFYFESAPNDQDSPLIVENAKRRRLPPVRKNDRKRTLLRDISVFARLGSTKMVSGCLTFGGLSASKCFIDREIGASNVSYIEERVDGADFVVVYEAHLTGLTGDVSTPNFSDHEPLILMKRDKRSDNFSMVLDNSETAESR
;
A
#
# COMPACT_ATOMS: atom_id res chain seq x y z
N MET A 1 15.62 6.66 -6.77
CA MET A 1 16.86 5.89 -7.00
C MET A 1 16.84 4.76 -5.98
N MET A 2 16.68 3.50 -6.41
CA MET A 2 16.60 2.39 -5.46
C MET A 2 18.01 2.01 -5.03
N HIS A 3 18.22 1.90 -3.71
CA HIS A 3 19.50 1.51 -3.15
C HIS A 3 19.69 -0.01 -3.34
N PRO A 4 20.85 -0.46 -3.86
CA PRO A 4 21.15 -1.88 -3.95
C PRO A 4 21.05 -2.51 -2.57
N LEU A 5 20.54 -3.75 -2.52
CA LEU A 5 20.57 -4.53 -1.31
C LEU A 5 22.01 -4.88 -0.97
N SER A 6 22.36 -4.92 0.30
CA SER A 6 23.72 -5.24 0.72
C SER A 6 23.74 -6.40 1.72
N VAL A 7 24.69 -7.30 1.53
CA VAL A 7 24.93 -8.42 2.43
C VAL A 7 26.24 -8.19 3.16
N PHE A 8 26.27 -8.50 4.45
CA PHE A 8 27.49 -8.64 5.24
C PHE A 8 27.54 -10.04 5.84
N VAL A 9 28.68 -10.71 5.73
CA VAL A 9 28.88 -12.08 6.23
C VAL A 9 30.01 -12.08 7.25
N ALA A 10 29.65 -12.32 8.50
CA ALA A 10 30.54 -12.46 9.63
C ALA A 10 30.93 -13.93 9.81
N TYR A 11 32.24 -14.23 9.77
CA TYR A 11 32.75 -15.59 9.97
C TYR A 11 34.19 -15.59 10.47
N GLN A 12 34.61 -16.68 11.14
CA GLN A 12 36.00 -16.88 11.57
C GLN A 12 36.89 -17.24 10.38
N PHE A 13 37.96 -16.49 10.11
CA PHE A 13 38.82 -16.74 8.93
C PHE A 13 39.51 -18.10 8.96
N GLU A 14 39.99 -18.53 10.12
CA GLU A 14 40.60 -19.84 10.34
C GLU A 14 39.55 -20.81 10.90
N SER A 15 38.88 -21.54 10.02
CA SER A 15 37.85 -22.51 10.38
C SER A 15 38.29 -23.94 10.06
N PRO A 16 38.00 -24.91 10.94
CA PRO A 16 38.20 -26.33 10.65
C PRO A 16 37.12 -26.91 9.72
N HIS A 17 36.00 -26.21 9.52
CA HIS A 17 34.84 -26.71 8.77
C HIS A 17 34.87 -26.31 7.30
N ILE A 18 35.33 -25.09 7.00
CA ILE A 18 35.39 -24.58 5.63
C ILE A 18 36.49 -23.53 5.50
N LYS A 19 37.30 -23.62 4.45
CA LYS A 19 38.38 -22.65 4.22
C LYS A 19 37.80 -21.29 3.85
N LYS A 20 38.49 -20.22 4.24
CA LYS A 20 38.13 -18.84 3.88
C LYS A 20 37.83 -18.69 2.38
N ASP A 21 38.72 -19.16 1.52
CA ASP A 21 38.55 -19.03 0.06
C ASP A 21 37.30 -19.74 -0.46
N ASP A 22 36.94 -20.88 0.16
CA ASP A 22 35.74 -21.64 -0.22
C ASP A 22 34.48 -20.94 0.29
N ARG A 23 34.52 -20.33 1.49
CA ARG A 23 33.44 -19.44 1.99
C ARG A 23 33.25 -18.24 1.06
N ASP A 24 34.32 -17.53 0.72
CA ASP A 24 34.24 -16.34 -0.13
C ASP A 24 33.70 -16.68 -1.52
N LYS A 25 34.14 -17.80 -2.11
CA LYS A 25 33.58 -18.31 -3.37
C LYS A 25 32.11 -18.68 -3.25
N ALA A 26 31.71 -19.32 -2.14
CA ALA A 26 30.32 -19.68 -1.88
C ALA A 26 29.43 -18.43 -1.78
N ILE A 27 29.85 -17.42 -1.01
CA ILE A 27 29.16 -16.15 -0.87
C ILE A 27 29.05 -15.45 -2.23
N ALA A 28 30.16 -15.25 -2.94
CA ALA A 28 30.16 -14.60 -4.24
C ALA A 28 29.29 -15.34 -5.27
N SER A 29 29.30 -16.68 -5.24
CA SER A 29 28.44 -17.50 -6.10
C SER A 29 26.96 -17.33 -5.76
N ALA A 30 26.60 -17.31 -4.48
CA ALA A 30 25.23 -17.08 -4.02
C ALA A 30 24.72 -15.69 -4.41
N ILE A 31 25.54 -14.64 -4.23
CA ILE A 31 25.20 -13.26 -4.62
C ILE A 31 24.98 -13.17 -6.14
N ARG A 32 25.89 -13.75 -6.94
CA ARG A 32 25.76 -13.77 -8.41
C ARG A 32 24.48 -14.47 -8.86
N LYS A 33 24.20 -15.68 -8.34
CA LYS A 33 22.96 -16.41 -8.66
C LYS A 33 21.71 -15.63 -8.25
N THR A 34 21.75 -14.98 -7.09
CA THR A 34 20.63 -14.13 -6.65
C THR A 34 20.42 -12.95 -7.61
N ASN A 35 21.49 -12.27 -8.04
CA ASN A 35 21.40 -11.19 -9.01
C ASN A 35 20.87 -11.66 -10.38
N GLU A 36 21.25 -12.85 -10.85
CA GLU A 36 20.69 -13.45 -12.07
C GLU A 36 19.17 -13.65 -11.95
N ASN A 37 18.71 -14.13 -10.79
CA ASN A 37 17.29 -14.31 -10.51
C ASN A 37 16.54 -12.97 -10.37
N LEU A 38 17.13 -12.00 -9.66
CA LEU A 38 16.55 -10.67 -9.48
C LEU A 38 16.43 -9.93 -10.82
N ARG A 39 17.44 -9.98 -11.68
CA ARG A 39 17.38 -9.32 -13.01
C ARG A 39 16.17 -9.77 -13.85
N ARG A 40 15.68 -11.00 -13.64
CA ARG A 40 14.49 -11.53 -14.34
C ARG A 40 13.17 -11.04 -13.75
N ARG A 41 13.07 -10.90 -12.42
CA ARG A 41 11.79 -10.64 -11.72
C ARG A 41 11.68 -9.23 -11.14
N HIS A 42 12.81 -8.64 -10.79
CA HIS A 42 12.97 -7.33 -10.16
C HIS A 42 14.19 -6.62 -10.78
N PRO A 43 14.13 -6.20 -12.06
CA PRO A 43 15.29 -5.74 -12.84
C PRO A 43 15.98 -4.50 -12.27
N HIS A 44 15.30 -3.77 -11.38
CA HIS A 44 15.83 -2.58 -10.72
C HIS A 44 16.46 -2.87 -9.35
N HIS A 45 16.55 -4.13 -8.94
CA HIS A 45 17.19 -4.55 -7.70
C HIS A 45 18.48 -5.30 -8.01
N GLU A 46 19.53 -4.96 -7.27
CA GLU A 46 20.82 -5.63 -7.27
C GLU A 46 21.23 -5.85 -5.83
N ILE A 47 21.94 -6.94 -5.59
CA ILE A 47 22.57 -7.25 -4.32
C ILE A 47 24.06 -7.12 -4.48
N THR A 48 24.68 -6.42 -3.53
CA THR A 48 26.11 -6.36 -3.36
C THR A 48 26.50 -7.09 -2.08
N TRP A 49 27.73 -7.56 -2.05
CA TRP A 49 28.35 -8.01 -0.82
C TRP A 49 29.61 -7.17 -0.64
N ALA A 50 29.65 -6.45 0.47
CA ALA A 50 30.85 -5.71 0.83
C ALA A 50 31.86 -6.70 1.41
N GLY A 51 32.98 -6.89 0.70
CA GLY A 51 34.18 -7.40 1.36
C GLY A 51 34.65 -6.42 2.44
N PHE A 52 35.48 -6.87 3.38
CA PHE A 52 36.07 -6.02 4.43
C PHE A 52 36.99 -4.95 3.79
N GLY A 53 36.42 -3.81 3.41
CA GLY A 53 37.12 -2.66 2.84
C GLY A 53 37.61 -1.70 3.92
N LEU A 54 38.49 -2.18 4.81
CA LEU A 54 39.00 -1.35 5.91
C LEU A 54 39.82 -0.17 5.38
N ARG A 55 39.42 1.04 5.77
CA ARG A 55 40.13 2.28 5.56
C ARG A 55 41.32 2.36 6.53
N SER A 56 42.50 2.64 5.99
CA SER A 56 43.72 2.80 6.77
C SER A 56 43.63 4.05 7.67
N GLY A 57 44.09 3.93 8.91
CA GLY A 57 44.06 5.03 9.89
C GLY A 57 42.77 5.16 10.71
N GLU A 58 41.76 4.31 10.44
CA GLU A 58 40.49 4.33 11.17
C GLU A 58 40.34 3.11 12.10
N HIS A 59 39.55 3.27 13.17
CA HIS A 59 39.30 2.20 14.12
C HIS A 59 38.41 1.11 13.51
N ILE A 60 38.92 -0.14 13.47
CA ILE A 60 38.25 -1.28 12.83
C ILE A 60 36.83 -1.48 13.39
N GLY A 61 36.67 -1.38 14.72
CA GLY A 61 35.35 -1.55 15.35
C GLY A 61 34.31 -0.54 14.88
N THR A 62 34.72 0.70 14.56
CA THR A 62 33.80 1.74 14.06
C THR A 62 33.36 1.42 12.64
N GLN A 63 34.32 1.09 11.77
CA GLN A 63 34.05 0.73 10.39
C GLN A 63 33.16 -0.52 10.27
N LEU A 64 33.34 -1.47 11.20
CA LEU A 64 32.54 -2.68 11.30
C LEU A 64 31.10 -2.37 11.67
N VAL A 65 30.89 -1.53 12.70
CA VAL A 65 29.54 -1.09 13.10
C VAL A 65 28.86 -0.32 11.97
N GLU A 66 29.58 0.55 11.24
CA GLU A 66 29.08 1.25 10.05
C GLU A 66 28.64 0.25 8.96
N THR A 67 29.51 -0.70 8.62
CA THR A 67 29.22 -1.73 7.61
C THR A 67 28.00 -2.57 7.99
N ILE A 68 27.89 -2.97 9.26
CA ILE A 68 26.74 -3.71 9.79
C ILE A 68 25.49 -2.84 9.81
N ALA A 69 25.60 -1.55 10.09
CA ALA A 69 24.47 -0.62 10.06
C ALA A 69 23.89 -0.51 8.65
N ASP A 70 24.77 -0.37 7.66
CA ASP A 70 24.41 -0.15 6.26
C ASP A 70 23.98 -1.44 5.53
N CYS A 71 24.30 -2.63 6.07
CA CYS A 71 23.90 -3.89 5.44
C CYS A 71 22.39 -4.15 5.53
N ASP A 72 21.78 -4.77 4.53
CA ASP A 72 20.37 -5.20 4.58
C ASP A 72 20.23 -6.62 5.13
N ILE A 73 21.18 -7.49 4.80
CA ILE A 73 21.22 -8.87 5.28
C ILE A 73 22.54 -9.08 6.02
N PHE A 74 22.44 -9.46 7.28
CA PHE A 74 23.58 -9.86 8.08
C PHE A 74 23.57 -11.38 8.25
N VAL A 75 24.65 -12.03 7.83
CA VAL A 75 24.84 -13.47 7.96
C VAL A 75 25.94 -13.71 8.98
N ALA A 76 25.66 -14.51 10.01
CA ALA A 76 26.64 -14.90 11.02
C ALA A 76 26.91 -16.39 10.95
N ASP A 77 28.16 -16.78 10.74
CA ASP A 77 28.62 -18.16 10.90
C ASP A 77 29.22 -18.35 12.29
N LEU A 78 28.47 -19.04 13.16
CA LEU A 78 28.78 -19.21 14.57
C LEU A 78 29.49 -20.55 14.85
N SER A 79 30.01 -21.20 13.82
CA SER A 79 30.55 -22.54 13.94
C SER A 79 31.74 -22.65 14.89
N GLU A 80 32.55 -21.61 14.97
CA GLU A 80 33.74 -21.55 15.84
C GLU A 80 33.50 -20.75 17.13
N PHE A 81 32.29 -20.23 17.34
CA PHE A 81 31.95 -19.35 18.46
C PHE A 81 32.95 -18.20 18.65
N ASN A 82 33.40 -17.59 17.55
CA ASN A 82 34.32 -16.47 17.59
C ASN A 82 33.65 -15.24 18.26
N LEU A 83 34.33 -14.65 19.25
CA LEU A 83 33.80 -13.51 20.02
C LEU A 83 33.52 -12.26 19.17
N ASN A 84 34.29 -12.02 18.11
CA ASN A 84 34.04 -10.90 17.20
C ASN A 84 32.76 -11.15 16.39
N VAL A 85 32.56 -12.36 15.86
CA VAL A 85 31.32 -12.71 15.14
C VAL A 85 30.09 -12.58 16.06
N VAL A 86 30.21 -13.00 17.33
CA VAL A 86 29.14 -12.85 18.33
C VAL A 86 28.87 -11.36 18.63
N PHE A 87 29.92 -10.54 18.75
CA PHE A 87 29.77 -9.09 18.92
C PHE A 87 29.04 -8.45 17.73
N GLU A 88 29.50 -8.75 16.51
CA GLU A 88 28.89 -8.23 15.27
C GLU A 88 27.42 -8.62 15.16
N LEU A 89 27.09 -9.86 15.52
CA LEU A 89 25.72 -10.34 15.59
C LEU A 89 24.88 -9.59 16.62
N GLY A 90 25.44 -9.29 17.79
CA GLY A 90 24.79 -8.47 18.81
C GLY A 90 24.45 -7.07 18.29
N VAL A 91 25.39 -6.45 17.55
CA VAL A 91 25.16 -5.15 16.89
C VAL A 91 24.03 -5.25 15.87
N ALA A 92 24.10 -6.24 14.96
CA ALA A 92 23.09 -6.44 13.93
C ALA A 92 21.69 -6.70 14.51
N TYR A 93 21.61 -7.50 15.58
CA TYR A 93 20.37 -7.79 16.30
C TYR A 93 19.79 -6.57 17.01
N GLY A 94 20.63 -5.76 17.66
CA GLY A 94 20.20 -4.51 18.27
C GLY A 94 19.64 -3.53 17.23
N LEU A 95 20.31 -3.40 16.09
CA LEU A 95 19.86 -2.56 14.98
C LEU A 95 18.54 -3.03 14.38
N GLN A 96 18.38 -4.35 14.17
CA GLN A 96 17.14 -4.94 13.70
C GLN A 96 15.95 -4.58 14.61
N ARG A 97 16.11 -4.68 15.93
CA ARG A 97 15.04 -4.35 16.89
C ARG A 97 14.74 -2.85 16.95
N SER A 98 15.77 -2.01 16.90
CA SER A 98 15.61 -0.55 16.95
C SER A 98 14.85 -0.02 15.72
N THR A 99 15.16 -0.55 14.53
CA THR A 99 14.45 -0.20 13.28
C THR A 99 13.00 -0.69 13.32
N ALA A 100 12.75 -1.93 13.79
CA ALA A 100 11.38 -2.46 13.96
C ALA A 100 10.50 -1.53 14.80
N LYS A 101 11.05 -1.04 15.93
CA LYS A 101 10.32 -0.16 16.86
C LYS A 101 10.01 1.19 16.22
N LYS A 102 10.98 1.81 15.55
CA LYS A 102 10.77 3.09 14.84
C LYS A 102 9.75 2.94 13.71
N PHE A 103 9.79 1.83 12.98
CA PHE A 103 8.85 1.55 11.90
C PHE A 103 7.44 1.31 12.41
N SER A 104 7.29 0.52 13.48
CA SER A 104 5.99 0.24 14.08
C SER A 104 5.34 1.51 14.66
N ILE A 105 6.10 2.37 15.33
CA ILE A 105 5.60 3.64 15.86
C ILE A 105 5.21 4.61 14.74
N THR A 106 6.07 4.74 13.71
CA THR A 106 5.85 5.73 12.63
C THR A 106 4.78 5.26 11.66
N TYR A 107 4.76 3.96 11.34
CA TYR A 107 3.95 3.39 10.27
C TYR A 107 2.81 2.50 10.75
N GLY A 108 2.64 2.27 12.05
CA GLY A 108 1.54 1.44 12.58
C GLY A 108 1.59 -0.02 12.13
N LEU A 109 2.70 -0.44 11.50
CA LEU A 109 2.88 -1.78 10.97
C LEU A 109 3.38 -2.74 12.06
N LYS A 110 2.98 -4.00 11.96
CA LYS A 110 3.64 -5.09 12.69
C LYS A 110 5.12 -5.08 12.32
N GLN A 111 6.00 -5.13 13.33
CA GLN A 111 7.47 -5.12 13.28
C GLN A 111 8.09 -5.48 11.91
N GLN A 112 8.11 -4.55 10.96
CA GLN A 112 8.88 -4.69 9.75
C GLN A 112 10.31 -4.30 10.08
N THR A 113 11.23 -5.23 9.84
CA THR A 113 12.65 -5.03 10.06
C THR A 113 13.33 -4.99 8.72
N LEU A 114 13.79 -3.80 8.33
CA LEU A 114 14.53 -3.60 7.08
C LEU A 114 15.90 -4.31 7.08
N LYS A 115 16.29 -4.93 8.21
CA LYS A 115 17.49 -5.76 8.33
C LYS A 115 17.08 -7.21 8.59
N LYS A 116 17.61 -8.15 7.80
CA LYS A 116 17.44 -9.60 8.01
C LYS A 116 18.69 -10.20 8.62
N LEU A 117 18.50 -11.19 9.49
CA LEU A 117 19.58 -11.94 10.11
C LEU A 117 19.51 -13.40 9.68
N LEU A 118 20.62 -13.94 9.21
CA LEU A 118 20.79 -15.37 8.94
C LEU A 118 21.84 -15.92 9.89
N TRP A 119 21.43 -16.88 10.72
CA TRP A 119 22.27 -17.48 11.74
C TRP A 119 22.67 -18.86 11.24
N LEU A 120 23.96 -19.06 10.98
CA LEU A 120 24.52 -20.31 10.46
C LEU A 120 25.38 -20.97 11.54
N ALA A 121 25.37 -22.30 11.55
CA ALA A 121 26.30 -23.09 12.33
C ALA A 121 26.52 -24.44 11.64
N HIS A 122 27.74 -24.97 11.70
CA HIS A 122 28.03 -26.32 11.23
C HIS A 122 27.29 -27.32 12.13
N GLU A 123 26.75 -28.40 11.56
CA GLU A 123 25.92 -29.37 12.27
C GLU A 123 26.65 -30.11 13.40
N SER A 124 27.98 -30.08 13.41
CA SER A 124 28.80 -30.65 14.48
C SER A 124 28.88 -29.80 15.75
N VAL A 125 28.36 -28.58 15.71
CA VAL A 125 28.44 -27.62 16.83
C VAL A 125 27.39 -27.98 17.88
N ASP A 126 27.81 -28.14 19.13
CA ASP A 126 26.88 -28.29 20.25
C ASP A 126 26.29 -26.94 20.64
N TRP A 127 25.08 -26.65 20.18
CA TRP A 127 24.36 -25.40 20.47
C TRP A 127 24.14 -25.14 21.97
N ARG A 128 24.24 -26.17 22.83
CA ARG A 128 24.15 -25.99 24.30
C ARG A 128 25.33 -25.22 24.87
N THR A 129 26.42 -25.13 24.12
CA THR A 129 27.60 -24.34 24.49
C THR A 129 27.43 -22.85 24.20
N PHE A 130 26.37 -22.46 23.48
CA PHE A 130 26.10 -21.05 23.22
C PHE A 130 25.55 -20.36 24.47
N PRO A 131 25.83 -19.05 24.64
CA PRO A 131 25.25 -18.23 25.69
C PRO A 131 23.74 -18.38 25.73
N ALA A 132 23.17 -18.34 26.93
CA ALA A 132 21.73 -18.48 27.14
C ALA A 132 20.91 -17.46 26.34
N ASP A 133 21.45 -16.28 26.05
CA ASP A 133 20.79 -15.26 25.21
C ASP A 133 20.59 -15.72 23.76
N LEU A 134 21.38 -16.69 23.27
CA LEU A 134 21.27 -17.25 21.92
C LEU A 134 20.54 -18.61 21.90
N SER A 135 20.31 -19.23 23.07
CA SER A 135 19.82 -20.62 23.17
C SER A 135 18.36 -20.82 22.76
N GLY A 136 17.62 -19.75 22.47
CA GLY A 136 16.25 -19.77 21.95
C GLY A 136 16.13 -19.40 20.48
N LEU A 137 17.24 -19.20 19.77
CA LEU A 137 17.25 -18.76 18.37
C LEU A 137 17.42 -19.95 17.43
N TYR A 138 16.81 -19.85 16.25
CA TYR A 138 16.92 -20.88 15.22
C TYR A 138 18.16 -20.63 14.36
N PHE A 139 19.02 -21.65 14.26
CA PHE A 139 20.19 -21.66 13.40
C PHE A 139 19.90 -22.53 12.18
N VAL A 140 20.33 -22.09 11.01
CA VAL A 140 20.31 -22.90 9.79
C VAL A 140 21.59 -23.74 9.77
N PRO A 141 21.50 -25.07 9.97
CA PRO A 141 22.67 -25.92 9.99
C PRO A 141 23.24 -26.10 8.59
N TYR A 142 24.56 -26.27 8.49
CA TYR A 142 25.23 -26.75 7.29
C TYR A 142 26.21 -27.90 7.63
N GLY A 143 26.59 -28.71 6.65
CA GLY A 143 27.37 -29.93 6.84
C GLY A 143 26.88 -31.02 5.91
N LYS A 144 25.71 -31.60 6.22
CA LYS A 144 24.94 -32.43 5.28
C LYS A 144 24.58 -31.68 4.00
N GLU A 145 24.05 -30.48 4.16
CA GLU A 145 23.88 -29.53 3.07
C GLU A 145 25.15 -28.67 2.98
N PRO A 146 25.79 -28.57 1.80
CA PRO A 146 26.96 -27.73 1.63
C PRO A 146 26.67 -26.26 1.98
N PHE A 147 27.62 -25.59 2.63
CA PHE A 147 27.52 -24.17 2.97
C PHE A 147 27.10 -23.30 1.77
N ALA A 148 27.64 -23.60 0.59
CA ALA A 148 27.32 -22.89 -0.65
C ALA A 148 25.85 -23.05 -1.07
N ASP A 149 25.26 -24.22 -0.85
CA ASP A 149 23.87 -24.52 -1.20
C ASP A 149 22.91 -23.86 -0.21
N VAL A 150 23.26 -23.86 1.08
CA VAL A 150 22.54 -23.12 2.12
C VAL A 150 22.49 -21.64 1.79
N LEU A 151 23.63 -21.01 1.46
CA LEU A 151 23.65 -19.59 1.08
C LEU A 151 22.90 -19.32 -0.23
N ALA A 152 23.05 -20.20 -1.23
CA ALA A 152 22.37 -20.06 -2.52
C ALA A 152 20.84 -20.18 -2.39
N THR A 153 20.34 -20.78 -1.31
CA THR A 153 18.90 -20.86 -1.00
C THR A 153 18.46 -19.68 -0.13
N ARG A 154 19.15 -19.42 0.98
CA ARG A 154 18.71 -18.48 2.00
C ARG A 154 18.87 -17.01 1.61
N ILE A 155 19.94 -16.63 0.90
CA ILE A 155 20.15 -15.24 0.50
C ILE A 155 19.02 -14.77 -0.44
N PRO A 156 18.64 -15.51 -1.51
CA PRO A 156 17.48 -15.13 -2.34
C PRO A 156 16.17 -14.98 -1.56
N GLU A 157 15.86 -15.92 -0.66
CA GLU A 157 14.64 -15.86 0.17
C GLU A 157 14.58 -14.57 0.98
N LEU A 158 15.67 -14.22 1.66
CA LEU A 158 15.76 -13.01 2.48
C LEU A 158 15.70 -11.74 1.63
N CYS A 159 16.30 -11.75 0.43
CA CYS A 159 16.25 -10.62 -0.49
C CYS A 159 14.83 -10.36 -1.01
N LEU A 160 14.11 -11.41 -1.41
CA LEU A 160 12.73 -11.29 -1.87
C LEU A 160 11.83 -10.75 -0.76
N ALA A 161 11.96 -11.29 0.46
CA ALA A 161 11.21 -10.79 1.61
C ALA A 161 11.49 -9.31 1.89
N LEU A 162 12.75 -8.86 1.77
CA LEU A 162 13.10 -7.44 1.92
C LEU A 162 12.53 -6.55 0.82
N ILE A 163 12.52 -7.02 -0.43
CA ILE A 163 11.94 -6.28 -1.56
C ILE A 163 10.44 -6.10 -1.33
N GLU A 164 9.74 -7.18 -0.97
CA GLU A 164 8.29 -7.14 -0.67
C GLU A 164 7.99 -6.19 0.49
N GLU A 165 8.74 -6.26 1.60
CA GLU A 165 8.56 -5.36 2.75
C GLU A 165 8.82 -3.89 2.38
N ARG A 166 9.86 -3.60 1.58
CA ARG A 166 10.16 -2.24 1.11
C ARG A 166 9.06 -1.72 0.19
N GLN A 167 8.56 -2.56 -0.72
CA GLN A 167 7.45 -2.20 -1.61
C GLN A 167 6.17 -1.92 -0.82
N GLU A 168 5.84 -2.73 0.18
CA GLU A 168 4.68 -2.49 1.06
C GLU A 168 4.84 -1.18 1.84
N ALA A 169 6.02 -0.93 2.41
CA ALA A 169 6.32 0.31 3.11
C ALA A 169 6.18 1.55 2.22
N ASP A 170 6.68 1.48 0.99
CA ASP A 170 6.59 2.56 0.03
C ASP A 170 5.16 2.77 -0.47
N ALA A 171 4.40 1.69 -0.70
CA ALA A 171 2.98 1.77 -1.00
C ALA A 171 2.22 2.51 0.11
N LEU A 172 2.43 2.15 1.37
CA LEU A 172 1.80 2.80 2.51
C LEU A 172 2.21 4.27 2.66
N ARG A 173 3.48 4.60 2.38
CA ARG A 173 3.95 5.99 2.38
C ARG A 173 3.25 6.81 1.30
N THR A 174 3.12 6.26 0.10
CA THR A 174 2.41 6.86 -1.03
C THR A 174 0.95 7.10 -0.69
N LEU A 175 0.26 6.09 -0.15
CA LEU A 175 -1.13 6.19 0.27
C LEU A 175 -1.33 7.24 1.37
N ARG A 176 -0.50 7.24 2.42
CA ARG A 176 -0.57 8.26 3.48
C ARG A 176 -0.40 9.67 2.93
N LYS A 177 0.59 9.88 2.07
CA LYS A 177 0.82 11.18 1.44
C LYS A 177 -0.39 11.62 0.62
N PHE A 178 -0.93 10.73 -0.21
CA PHE A 178 -2.09 11.02 -1.07
C PHE A 178 -3.36 11.35 -0.27
N TRP A 179 -3.64 10.56 0.77
CA TRP A 179 -4.78 10.78 1.67
C TRP A 179 -4.52 11.85 2.73
N ASN A 180 -3.30 12.43 2.76
CA ASN A 180 -2.82 13.38 3.75
C ASN A 180 -2.87 12.84 5.20
N LEU A 181 -2.75 11.52 5.39
CA LEU A 181 -2.89 10.86 6.70
C LEU A 181 -1.67 11.06 7.59
N SER A 182 -1.91 11.25 8.89
CA SER A 182 -0.87 11.33 9.90
C SER A 182 -1.39 10.87 11.26
N ALA A 183 -0.49 10.54 12.19
CA ALA A 183 -0.88 10.05 13.52
C ALA A 183 -1.59 11.08 14.41
N VAL A 184 -1.66 12.35 13.99
CA VAL A 184 -2.25 13.45 14.80
C VAL A 184 -3.30 14.26 14.04
N SER A 185 -3.67 13.82 12.84
CA SER A 185 -4.66 14.52 12.02
C SER A 185 -6.06 13.94 12.15
N SER A 186 -7.03 14.74 11.73
CA SER A 186 -8.45 14.41 11.71
C SER A 186 -8.97 14.28 10.28
N THR A 187 -9.76 13.24 10.04
CA THR A 187 -10.47 12.99 8.78
C THR A 187 -11.96 12.89 9.05
N ASP A 188 -12.72 13.77 8.41
CA ASP A 188 -14.18 13.72 8.45
C ASP A 188 -14.68 12.94 7.25
N ILE A 189 -15.56 11.96 7.50
CA ILE A 189 -16.22 11.20 6.45
C ILE A 189 -17.71 11.52 6.50
N VAL A 190 -18.21 12.15 5.43
CA VAL A 190 -19.62 12.46 5.23
C VAL A 190 -20.19 11.54 4.16
N CYS A 191 -21.02 10.59 4.56
CA CYS A 191 -21.63 9.63 3.65
C CYS A 191 -23.07 10.04 3.33
N SER A 192 -23.55 9.69 2.13
CA SER A 192 -24.96 9.85 1.75
C SER A 192 -25.92 9.25 2.77
N GLU A 193 -27.07 9.88 2.91
CA GLU A 193 -28.09 9.51 3.87
C GLU A 193 -29.38 9.07 3.18
N ILE A 194 -29.88 7.90 3.56
CA ILE A 194 -31.15 7.39 3.04
C ILE A 194 -32.29 8.30 3.54
N PRO A 195 -33.13 8.85 2.64
CA PRO A 195 -34.25 9.71 3.02
C PRO A 195 -35.24 9.03 3.98
N ASP A 196 -35.88 9.85 4.82
CA ASP A 196 -36.76 9.39 5.91
C ASP A 196 -37.93 8.51 5.44
N ASP A 197 -38.41 8.71 4.22
CA ASP A 197 -39.53 8.00 3.61
C ASP A 197 -39.18 6.61 3.06
N VAL A 198 -37.90 6.34 2.79
CA VAL A 198 -37.42 5.06 2.26
C VAL A 198 -36.40 4.34 3.16
N ARG A 199 -35.94 4.98 4.25
CA ARG A 199 -34.99 4.37 5.20
C ARG A 199 -35.65 3.33 6.11
N SER A 200 -34.84 2.40 6.59
CA SER A 200 -35.27 1.41 7.58
C SER A 200 -35.77 2.09 8.87
N PRO A 201 -36.86 1.61 9.51
CA PRO A 201 -37.31 2.12 10.80
C PRO A 201 -36.25 2.02 11.91
N PHE A 202 -35.30 1.09 11.79
CA PHE A 202 -34.18 0.92 12.73
C PHE A 202 -33.17 2.09 12.66
N ALA A 203 -33.20 2.91 11.62
CA ALA A 203 -32.35 4.09 11.51
C ALA A 203 -32.78 5.26 12.42
N SER A 204 -33.97 5.17 13.05
CA SER A 204 -34.47 6.21 13.95
C SER A 204 -33.94 6.04 15.37
N ALA A 205 -33.43 7.13 15.96
CA ALA A 205 -32.91 7.13 17.34
C ALA A 205 -34.00 6.84 18.39
N ASP A 206 -35.27 7.06 18.06
CA ASP A 206 -36.42 6.76 18.94
C ASP A 206 -36.84 5.27 18.88
N ASN A 207 -36.23 4.48 17.99
CA ASN A 207 -36.50 3.06 17.88
C ASN A 207 -35.70 2.28 18.94
N ALA A 208 -36.36 1.38 19.68
CA ALA A 208 -35.70 0.52 20.67
C ALA A 208 -34.57 -0.35 20.08
N ASN A 209 -34.65 -0.69 18.78
CA ASN A 209 -33.64 -1.41 18.03
C ASN A 209 -32.82 -0.47 17.11
N TYR A 210 -32.44 0.70 17.63
CA TYR A 210 -31.72 1.72 16.87
C TYR A 210 -30.37 1.21 16.32
N ILE A 211 -30.17 1.38 15.01
CA ILE A 211 -28.95 1.09 14.26
C ILE A 211 -28.56 2.35 13.48
N ARG A 212 -27.61 3.15 13.99
CA ARG A 212 -27.15 4.39 13.34
C ARG A 212 -26.74 4.19 11.88
N TYR A 213 -26.01 3.12 11.59
CA TYR A 213 -25.52 2.84 10.23
C TYR A 213 -26.61 2.45 9.24
N ALA A 214 -27.83 2.12 9.70
CA ALA A 214 -28.96 1.87 8.81
C ALA A 214 -29.45 3.14 8.08
N ALA A 215 -28.97 4.33 8.47
CA ALA A 215 -29.21 5.59 7.78
C ALA A 215 -28.25 5.87 6.61
N PHE A 216 -27.13 5.14 6.49
CA PHE A 216 -26.09 5.40 5.49
C PHE A 216 -26.45 4.71 4.17
N ALA A 217 -26.47 5.47 3.06
CA ALA A 217 -26.83 4.92 1.76
C ALA A 217 -25.67 4.20 1.06
N ASP A 218 -24.44 4.66 1.27
CA ASP A 218 -23.21 4.07 0.71
C ASP A 218 -22.38 3.40 1.82
N LEU A 219 -23.04 2.53 2.60
CA LEU A 219 -22.46 1.93 3.81
C LEU A 219 -21.18 1.13 3.52
N ASP A 220 -21.15 0.33 2.45
CA ASP A 220 -19.99 -0.50 2.13
C ASP A 220 -18.75 0.35 1.78
N SER A 221 -18.95 1.41 0.99
CA SER A 221 -17.91 2.40 0.66
C SER A 221 -17.38 3.08 1.92
N PHE A 222 -18.28 3.43 2.84
CA PHE A 222 -17.93 4.03 4.12
C PHE A 222 -17.12 3.08 5.01
N ILE A 223 -17.59 1.84 5.20
CA ILE A 223 -16.89 0.84 6.02
C ILE A 223 -15.52 0.51 5.42
N ASN A 224 -15.43 0.39 4.09
CA ASN A 224 -14.16 0.13 3.40
C ASN A 224 -13.15 1.26 3.67
N LEU A 225 -13.50 2.52 3.40
CA LEU A 225 -12.60 3.65 3.64
C LEU A 225 -12.21 3.77 5.10
N LYS A 226 -13.18 3.70 6.01
CA LYS A 226 -12.92 3.79 7.46
C LYS A 226 -11.92 2.73 7.91
N THR A 227 -12.15 1.47 7.53
CA THR A 227 -11.29 0.35 7.93
C THR A 227 -9.90 0.49 7.34
N ARG A 228 -9.81 0.83 6.05
CA ARG A 228 -8.53 0.97 5.36
C ARG A 228 -7.72 2.17 5.85
N ILE A 229 -8.36 3.30 6.15
CA ILE A 229 -7.66 4.44 6.76
C ILE A 229 -7.11 4.05 8.13
N ALA A 230 -7.87 3.34 8.96
CA ALA A 230 -7.40 2.86 10.25
C ALA A 230 -6.24 1.85 10.12
N GLU A 231 -6.22 1.01 9.09
CA GLU A 231 -5.09 0.12 8.78
C GLU A 231 -3.84 0.90 8.34
N ILE A 232 -4.02 1.89 7.45
CA ILE A 232 -2.92 2.68 6.88
C ILE A 232 -2.35 3.66 7.91
N SER A 233 -3.19 4.25 8.76
CA SER A 233 -2.83 5.24 9.77
C SER A 233 -3.61 5.01 11.06
N PRO A 234 -3.18 4.07 11.92
CA PRO A 234 -3.91 3.72 13.15
C PRO A 234 -4.12 4.86 14.15
N GLY A 235 -3.32 5.93 14.06
CA GLY A 235 -3.46 7.14 14.89
C GLY A 235 -4.38 8.22 14.31
N GLU A 236 -4.89 8.05 13.09
CA GLU A 236 -5.79 9.03 12.47
C GLU A 236 -7.14 9.08 13.21
N ILE A 237 -7.60 10.28 13.54
CA ILE A 237 -8.93 10.46 14.15
C ILE A 237 -9.97 10.51 13.03
N ILE A 238 -10.78 9.46 12.91
CA ILE A 238 -11.86 9.40 11.93
C ILE A 238 -13.18 9.84 12.60
N ARG A 239 -13.81 10.89 12.05
CA ARG A 239 -15.14 11.35 12.48
C ARG A 239 -16.16 11.06 11.40
N GLU A 240 -17.32 10.56 11.82
CA GLU A 240 -18.31 9.98 10.91
C GLU A 240 -19.58 10.80 10.97
N TYR A 241 -20.10 11.19 9.82
CA TYR A 241 -21.27 12.05 9.75
C TYR A 241 -22.26 11.57 8.69
N LEU A 242 -23.54 11.57 9.07
CA LEU A 242 -24.61 11.78 8.11
C LEU A 242 -24.55 13.23 7.61
N PRO A 243 -25.04 13.54 6.40
CA PRO A 243 -24.97 14.90 5.86
C PRO A 243 -25.71 15.91 6.74
N ARG A 244 -26.82 15.51 7.39
CA ARG A 244 -27.56 16.37 8.34
C ARG A 244 -26.80 16.65 9.65
N GLU A 245 -25.91 15.74 10.04
CA GLU A 245 -25.08 15.86 11.25
C GLU A 245 -23.85 16.73 10.98
N TYR A 246 -23.42 16.78 9.73
CA TYR A 246 -22.23 17.49 9.32
C TYR A 246 -22.45 19.01 9.38
N ARG A 247 -21.83 19.62 10.39
CA ARG A 247 -21.63 21.07 10.47
C ARG A 247 -20.16 21.34 10.16
N VAL A 248 -19.87 22.48 9.54
CA VAL A 248 -18.50 22.88 9.21
C VAL A 248 -17.62 22.69 10.46
N SER A 249 -16.77 21.68 10.39
CA SER A 249 -15.90 21.22 11.47
C SER A 249 -14.48 21.72 11.19
N ASN A 250 -13.69 21.91 12.24
CA ASN A 250 -12.23 22.03 12.09
C ASN A 250 -11.70 20.63 11.75
N HIS A 251 -11.64 20.30 10.46
CA HIS A 251 -11.09 19.06 9.93
C HIS A 251 -9.87 19.36 9.06
N ASP A 252 -8.89 18.46 9.08
CA ASP A 252 -7.74 18.55 8.18
C ASP A 252 -8.10 18.03 6.79
N LYS A 253 -8.95 16.99 6.73
CA LYS A 253 -9.49 16.45 5.47
C LYS A 253 -10.97 16.12 5.59
N LEU A 254 -11.61 16.15 4.43
CA LEU A 254 -13.00 15.75 4.25
C LEU A 254 -13.10 14.72 3.13
N ILE A 255 -13.73 13.58 3.43
CA ILE A 255 -14.09 12.56 2.45
C ILE A 255 -15.60 12.58 2.33
N VAL A 256 -16.09 12.83 1.11
CA VAL A 256 -17.51 12.84 0.79
C VAL A 256 -17.82 11.57 0.01
N ILE A 257 -18.73 10.75 0.53
CA ILE A 257 -19.10 9.46 -0.08
C ILE A 257 -20.51 9.57 -0.64
N GLY A 258 -20.66 9.08 -1.87
CA GLY A 258 -21.93 8.90 -2.57
C GLY A 258 -22.34 10.07 -3.46
N GLY A 259 -23.56 10.00 -3.97
CA GLY A 259 -24.09 10.92 -5.00
C GLY A 259 -24.76 12.19 -4.42
N PRO A 260 -24.92 13.24 -5.25
CA PRO A 260 -25.52 14.53 -4.85
C PRO A 260 -27.01 14.45 -4.46
N VAL A 261 -27.71 13.36 -4.81
CA VAL A 261 -29.16 13.21 -4.59
C VAL A 261 -29.46 13.12 -3.09
N TRP A 262 -28.67 12.35 -2.35
CA TRP A 262 -28.84 12.05 -0.94
C TRP A 262 -27.71 12.60 -0.06
N ASN A 263 -26.89 13.48 -0.62
CA ASN A 263 -25.76 14.09 0.07
C ASN A 263 -25.63 15.58 -0.31
N PRO A 264 -26.18 16.51 0.48
CA PRO A 264 -26.04 17.95 0.23
C PRO A 264 -24.58 18.43 0.19
N VAL A 265 -23.66 17.76 0.89
CA VAL A 265 -22.22 18.07 0.84
C VAL A 265 -21.65 17.69 -0.53
N ALA A 266 -21.99 16.51 -1.04
CA ALA A 266 -21.62 16.10 -2.40
C ALA A 266 -22.23 17.04 -3.45
N LYS A 267 -23.50 17.43 -3.28
CA LYS A 267 -24.18 18.39 -4.18
C LYS A 267 -23.49 19.75 -4.22
N ASN A 268 -22.99 20.23 -3.08
CA ASN A 268 -22.21 21.47 -3.02
C ASN A 268 -20.87 21.30 -3.76
N MET A 269 -20.16 20.20 -3.48
CA MET A 269 -18.88 19.88 -4.11
C MET A 269 -19.00 19.74 -5.64
N GLN A 270 -20.08 19.11 -6.13
CA GLN A 270 -20.35 18.91 -7.55
C GLN A 270 -20.42 20.21 -8.35
N ARG A 271 -20.87 21.33 -7.75
CA ARG A 271 -20.89 22.65 -8.42
C ARG A 271 -19.51 23.15 -8.85
N ARG A 272 -18.45 22.55 -8.32
CA ARG A 272 -17.06 22.88 -8.58
C ARG A 272 -16.36 21.81 -9.42
N LEU A 273 -17.08 20.80 -9.89
CA LEU A 273 -16.56 19.65 -10.63
C LEU A 273 -17.05 19.70 -12.08
N PRO A 274 -16.29 19.16 -13.05
CA PRO A 274 -16.64 19.17 -14.47
C PRO A 274 -17.63 18.05 -14.82
N PHE A 275 -18.46 17.61 -13.87
CA PHE A 275 -19.43 16.55 -14.06
C PHE A 275 -20.62 16.70 -13.13
N TYR A 276 -21.71 16.05 -13.48
CA TYR A 276 -22.85 15.88 -12.60
C TYR A 276 -23.59 14.56 -12.88
N PHE A 277 -24.28 14.04 -11.88
CA PHE A 277 -25.23 12.94 -12.07
C PHE A 277 -26.58 13.48 -12.51
N GLU A 278 -27.03 13.09 -13.70
CA GLU A 278 -28.33 13.50 -14.24
C GLU A 278 -29.45 12.79 -13.50
N SER A 279 -30.38 13.55 -12.90
CA SER A 279 -31.54 12.98 -12.22
C SER A 279 -32.46 12.29 -13.23
N ALA A 280 -32.63 10.99 -13.09
CA ALA A 280 -33.55 10.20 -13.91
C ALA A 280 -34.88 9.97 -13.14
N PRO A 281 -36.05 10.09 -13.80
CA PRO A 281 -37.33 9.72 -13.19
C PRO A 281 -37.44 8.20 -12.99
N ASN A 282 -38.15 7.76 -11.94
CA ASN A 282 -38.65 6.39 -11.73
C ASN A 282 -37.59 5.27 -11.83
N ASP A 283 -36.98 4.84 -10.72
CA ASP A 283 -36.05 3.69 -10.60
C ASP A 283 -34.98 3.56 -11.71
N GLN A 284 -34.74 4.62 -12.48
CA GLN A 284 -33.77 4.66 -13.55
C GLN A 284 -32.43 5.10 -12.99
N ASP A 285 -31.38 4.45 -13.48
CA ASP A 285 -30.03 4.78 -13.07
C ASP A 285 -29.68 6.20 -13.53
N SER A 286 -29.12 7.00 -12.62
CA SER A 286 -28.70 8.37 -12.91
C SER A 286 -27.34 8.34 -13.61
N PRO A 287 -27.25 8.65 -14.92
CA PRO A 287 -25.99 8.58 -15.65
C PRO A 287 -25.06 9.74 -15.22
N LEU A 288 -23.76 9.51 -15.37
CA LEU A 288 -22.77 10.55 -15.20
C LEU A 288 -22.68 11.39 -16.47
N ILE A 289 -22.82 12.70 -16.34
CA ILE A 289 -22.59 13.67 -17.41
C ILE A 289 -21.26 14.37 -17.16
N VAL A 290 -20.33 14.32 -18.11
CA VAL A 290 -19.05 15.03 -18.03
C VAL A 290 -19.09 16.24 -18.96
N GLU A 291 -18.99 17.42 -18.36
CA GLU A 291 -19.04 18.71 -19.03
C GLU A 291 -17.68 19.03 -19.69
N ASN A 292 -17.36 18.30 -20.76
CA ASN A 292 -16.27 18.64 -21.68
C ASN A 292 -16.84 19.16 -23.01
N ALA A 293 -15.99 19.48 -23.98
CA ALA A 293 -16.39 19.99 -25.30
C ALA A 293 -17.40 19.09 -26.06
N LYS A 294 -17.56 17.81 -25.67
CA LYS A 294 -18.48 16.84 -26.27
C LYS A 294 -19.64 16.42 -25.35
N ARG A 295 -19.72 16.94 -24.12
CA ARG A 295 -20.72 16.57 -23.08
C ARG A 295 -21.02 15.06 -23.06
N ARG A 296 -20.11 14.27 -22.50
CA ARG A 296 -20.23 12.81 -22.47
C ARG A 296 -21.29 12.35 -21.47
N ARG A 297 -22.10 11.36 -21.86
CA ARG A 297 -23.08 10.68 -21.01
C ARG A 297 -22.66 9.24 -20.78
N LEU A 298 -22.33 8.90 -19.55
CA LEU A 298 -21.79 7.60 -19.14
C LEU A 298 -22.79 6.92 -18.18
N PRO A 299 -23.71 6.07 -18.69
CA PRO A 299 -24.63 5.30 -17.86
C PRO A 299 -23.97 4.01 -17.32
N PRO A 300 -24.49 3.41 -16.24
CA PRO A 300 -24.16 2.04 -15.92
C PRO A 300 -24.65 1.08 -17.01
N VAL A 301 -23.97 -0.05 -17.15
CA VAL A 301 -24.28 -1.08 -18.15
C VAL A 301 -24.88 -2.29 -17.46
N ARG A 302 -26.07 -2.69 -17.92
CA ARG A 302 -26.77 -3.88 -17.43
C ARG A 302 -26.93 -4.90 -18.55
N LYS A 303 -26.97 -6.18 -18.17
CA LYS A 303 -27.32 -7.27 -19.08
C LYS A 303 -28.78 -7.13 -19.48
N ASN A 304 -29.08 -7.36 -20.75
CA ASN A 304 -30.45 -7.43 -21.25
C ASN A 304 -31.08 -8.79 -20.88
N ASP A 305 -31.25 -9.05 -19.59
CA ASP A 305 -31.95 -10.21 -19.04
C ASP A 305 -33.14 -9.78 -18.18
N ARG A 306 -33.98 -10.75 -17.77
CA ARG A 306 -35.17 -10.46 -16.95
C ARG A 306 -34.83 -9.85 -15.58
N LYS A 307 -33.62 -10.04 -15.07
CA LYS A 307 -33.17 -9.55 -13.77
C LYS A 307 -32.47 -8.19 -13.86
N ARG A 308 -32.19 -7.69 -15.08
CA ARG A 308 -31.39 -6.50 -15.35
C ARG A 308 -30.09 -6.48 -14.56
N THR A 309 -29.39 -7.62 -14.58
CA THR A 309 -28.14 -7.82 -13.84
C THR A 309 -27.12 -6.75 -14.22
N LEU A 310 -26.56 -6.04 -13.24
CA LEU A 310 -25.50 -5.06 -13.47
C LEU A 310 -24.27 -5.76 -14.06
N LEU A 311 -23.65 -5.17 -15.07
CA LEU A 311 -22.39 -5.66 -15.66
C LEU A 311 -21.24 -4.72 -15.31
N ARG A 312 -21.47 -3.42 -15.49
CA ARG A 312 -20.50 -2.35 -15.21
C ARG A 312 -21.21 -1.16 -14.60
N ASP A 313 -20.53 -0.47 -13.71
CA ASP A 313 -20.93 0.85 -13.22
C ASP A 313 -19.85 1.89 -13.56
N ILE A 314 -20.19 3.17 -13.44
CA ILE A 314 -19.25 4.27 -13.62
C ILE A 314 -18.86 4.79 -12.26
N SER A 315 -17.56 4.79 -12.01
CA SER A 315 -16.95 5.25 -10.76
C SER A 315 -16.32 6.62 -10.96
N VAL A 316 -16.41 7.45 -9.93
CA VAL A 316 -15.81 8.78 -9.91
C VAL A 316 -15.04 9.00 -8.62
N PHE A 317 -13.79 9.39 -8.77
CA PHE A 317 -12.99 9.92 -7.68
C PHE A 317 -12.54 11.33 -8.01
N ALA A 318 -12.73 12.27 -7.08
CA ALA A 318 -12.28 13.64 -7.24
C ALA A 318 -11.48 14.13 -6.04
N ARG A 319 -10.44 14.92 -6.29
CA ARG A 319 -9.67 15.65 -5.27
C ARG A 319 -9.79 17.15 -5.52
N LEU A 320 -10.25 17.88 -4.50
CA LEU A 320 -10.25 19.34 -4.43
C LEU A 320 -9.54 19.79 -3.15
N GLY A 321 -8.25 20.12 -3.23
CA GLY A 321 -7.42 20.41 -2.07
C GLY A 321 -7.36 19.21 -1.11
N SER A 322 -7.72 19.42 0.15
CA SER A 322 -7.82 18.36 1.16
C SER A 322 -9.14 17.58 1.11
N THR A 323 -10.10 18.01 0.30
CA THR A 323 -11.40 17.33 0.14
C THR A 323 -11.32 16.29 -0.97
N LYS A 324 -11.88 15.11 -0.69
CA LYS A 324 -11.99 14.02 -1.67
C LYS A 324 -13.45 13.59 -1.80
N MET A 325 -13.87 13.26 -3.01
CA MET A 325 -15.19 12.69 -3.30
C MET A 325 -15.04 11.30 -3.89
N VAL A 326 -15.85 10.38 -3.39
CA VAL A 326 -15.95 8.99 -3.80
C VAL A 326 -17.39 8.74 -4.20
N SER A 327 -17.66 8.47 -5.47
CA SER A 327 -19.02 8.39 -6.00
C SER A 327 -19.12 7.43 -7.18
N GLY A 328 -20.34 7.14 -7.61
CA GLY A 328 -20.64 6.37 -8.80
C GLY A 328 -22.09 6.55 -9.22
N CYS A 329 -22.47 6.06 -10.40
CA CYS A 329 -23.87 6.11 -10.82
C CYS A 329 -24.76 5.25 -9.90
N LEU A 330 -24.22 4.15 -9.38
CA LEU A 330 -24.81 3.34 -8.31
C LEU A 330 -23.83 3.20 -7.14
N THR A 331 -24.31 2.64 -6.03
CA THR A 331 -23.47 2.32 -4.85
C THR A 331 -22.29 1.42 -5.20
N PHE A 332 -22.42 0.61 -6.27
CA PHE A 332 -21.38 -0.26 -6.81
C PHE A 332 -20.15 0.54 -7.30
N GLY A 333 -20.36 1.59 -8.10
CA GLY A 333 -19.32 2.50 -8.55
C GLY A 333 -18.74 3.32 -7.39
N GLY A 334 -19.57 3.71 -6.43
CA GLY A 334 -19.12 4.32 -5.17
C GLY A 334 -18.15 3.41 -4.41
N LEU A 335 -18.45 2.12 -4.30
CA LEU A 335 -17.59 1.14 -3.63
C LEU A 335 -16.28 0.95 -4.39
N SER A 336 -16.32 0.84 -5.71
CA SER A 336 -15.10 0.79 -6.53
C SER A 336 -14.22 2.04 -6.32
N ALA A 337 -14.82 3.23 -6.37
CA ALA A 337 -14.12 4.51 -6.14
C ALA A 337 -13.47 4.55 -4.76
N SER A 338 -14.11 3.94 -3.76
CA SER A 338 -13.58 3.85 -2.40
C SER A 338 -12.33 2.98 -2.32
N LYS A 339 -12.27 1.90 -3.11
CA LYS A 339 -11.14 0.96 -3.17
C LYS A 339 -9.97 1.46 -4.01
N CYS A 340 -10.27 2.17 -5.12
CA CYS A 340 -9.34 2.59 -6.17
C CYS A 340 -8.03 3.21 -5.70
N PHE A 341 -8.07 4.01 -4.64
CA PHE A 341 -6.91 4.72 -4.12
C PHE A 341 -6.54 4.35 -2.68
N ILE A 342 -7.17 3.34 -2.08
CA ILE A 342 -6.93 2.97 -0.66
C ILE A 342 -6.44 1.53 -0.51
N ASP A 343 -6.72 0.63 -1.47
CA ASP A 343 -6.18 -0.72 -1.45
C ASP A 343 -4.66 -0.69 -1.63
N ARG A 344 -3.90 -1.50 -0.89
CA ARG A 344 -2.44 -1.31 -0.69
C ARG A 344 -1.64 -1.19 -1.99
N GLU A 345 -1.48 -2.28 -2.72
CA GLU A 345 -0.63 -2.30 -3.91
C GLU A 345 -1.28 -1.58 -5.09
N ILE A 346 -2.53 -1.93 -5.42
CA ILE A 346 -3.25 -1.35 -6.55
C ILE A 346 -3.50 0.14 -6.32
N GLY A 347 -3.90 0.55 -5.12
CA GLY A 347 -4.13 1.95 -4.79
C GLY A 347 -2.85 2.77 -4.83
N ALA A 348 -1.71 2.26 -4.35
CA ALA A 348 -0.43 2.96 -4.47
C ALA A 348 0.02 3.09 -5.93
N SER A 349 -0.18 2.05 -6.75
CA SER A 349 0.04 2.10 -8.21
C SER A 349 -0.84 3.17 -8.85
N ASN A 350 -2.14 3.18 -8.56
CA ASN A 350 -3.09 4.15 -9.09
C ASN A 350 -2.78 5.59 -8.66
N VAL A 351 -2.40 5.79 -7.40
CA VAL A 351 -1.91 7.09 -6.91
C VAL A 351 -0.72 7.55 -7.75
N SER A 352 0.28 6.69 -7.94
CA SER A 352 1.48 7.04 -8.70
C SER A 352 1.13 7.40 -10.15
N TYR A 353 0.30 6.59 -10.81
CA TYR A 353 -0.19 6.82 -12.18
C TYR A 353 -0.86 8.20 -12.34
N ILE A 354 -1.71 8.58 -11.38
CA ILE A 354 -2.45 9.84 -11.42
C ILE A 354 -1.53 11.02 -11.08
N GLU A 355 -0.73 10.93 -10.01
CA GLU A 355 0.14 12.03 -9.57
C GLU A 355 1.20 12.39 -10.62
N GLU A 356 1.73 11.42 -11.36
CA GLU A 356 2.63 11.68 -12.50
C GLU A 356 1.99 12.53 -13.60
N ARG A 357 0.67 12.48 -13.75
CA ARG A 357 -0.09 13.17 -14.81
C ARG A 357 -0.69 14.49 -14.35
N VAL A 358 -1.07 14.58 -13.09
CA VAL A 358 -1.73 15.78 -12.52
C VAL A 358 -0.77 16.68 -11.74
N ASP A 359 0.43 16.20 -11.39
CA ASP A 359 1.49 16.97 -10.71
C ASP A 359 0.98 17.72 -9.46
N GLY A 360 0.28 17.00 -8.57
CA GLY A 360 -0.28 17.57 -7.35
C GLY A 360 -1.47 18.54 -7.55
N ALA A 361 -1.98 18.71 -8.77
CA ALA A 361 -3.18 19.49 -9.05
C ALA A 361 -4.45 18.81 -8.48
N ASP A 362 -5.54 19.60 -8.41
CA ASP A 362 -6.87 19.03 -8.22
C ASP A 362 -7.21 18.17 -9.43
N PHE A 363 -7.96 17.09 -9.24
CA PHE A 363 -8.27 16.19 -10.35
C PHE A 363 -9.63 15.51 -10.18
N VAL A 364 -10.12 15.02 -11.30
CA VAL A 364 -11.23 14.07 -11.39
C VAL A 364 -10.81 12.92 -12.27
N VAL A 365 -11.04 11.70 -11.79
CA VAL A 365 -10.89 10.49 -12.58
C VAL A 365 -12.22 9.76 -12.66
N VAL A 366 -12.56 9.31 -13.86
CA VAL A 366 -13.74 8.51 -14.17
C VAL A 366 -13.29 7.21 -14.80
N TYR A 367 -13.85 6.08 -14.36
CA TYR A 367 -13.48 4.77 -14.87
C TYR A 367 -14.60 3.75 -14.67
N GLU A 368 -14.52 2.60 -15.35
CA GLU A 368 -15.51 1.52 -15.23
C GLU A 368 -15.23 0.63 -14.01
N ALA A 369 -16.24 0.39 -13.18
CA ALA A 369 -16.22 -0.65 -12.17
C ALA A 369 -16.80 -1.95 -12.74
N HIS A 370 -16.07 -3.05 -12.59
CA HIS A 370 -16.53 -4.37 -13.03
C HIS A 370 -16.86 -5.28 -11.84
N LEU A 371 -17.95 -6.03 -11.99
CA LEU A 371 -18.28 -7.16 -11.14
C LEU A 371 -17.29 -8.30 -11.35
N THR A 372 -16.75 -8.82 -10.26
CA THR A 372 -15.88 -10.00 -10.27
C THR A 372 -16.48 -11.15 -9.49
N GLY A 373 -16.36 -12.35 -10.07
CA GLY A 373 -16.81 -13.59 -9.46
C GLY A 373 -18.34 -13.73 -9.33
N LEU A 374 -18.75 -14.81 -8.66
CA LEU A 374 -20.16 -15.12 -8.37
C LEU A 374 -20.67 -14.45 -7.09
N THR A 375 -19.78 -13.85 -6.29
CA THR A 375 -20.06 -13.30 -4.96
C THR A 375 -20.38 -11.80 -4.97
N GLY A 376 -20.35 -11.15 -6.14
CA GLY A 376 -20.69 -9.73 -6.28
C GLY A 376 -19.60 -8.77 -5.81
N ASP A 377 -18.33 -9.20 -5.76
CA ASP A 377 -17.23 -8.31 -5.37
C ASP A 377 -16.89 -7.33 -6.51
N VAL A 378 -16.39 -6.16 -6.11
CA VAL A 378 -16.04 -5.06 -7.00
C VAL A 378 -14.54 -5.10 -7.26
N SER A 379 -14.17 -5.19 -8.54
CA SER A 379 -12.78 -5.04 -8.94
C SER A 379 -12.28 -3.61 -8.75
N THR A 380 -11.03 -3.52 -8.33
CA THR A 380 -10.25 -2.28 -8.34
C THR A 380 -9.36 -2.31 -9.57
N PRO A 381 -9.56 -1.44 -10.57
CA PRO A 381 -8.70 -1.43 -11.74
C PRO A 381 -7.30 -0.95 -11.36
N ASN A 382 -6.27 -1.52 -12.01
CA ASN A 382 -4.93 -0.96 -12.01
C ASN A 382 -4.78 -0.07 -13.24
N PHE A 383 -4.59 1.23 -13.05
CA PHE A 383 -4.54 2.20 -14.15
C PHE A 383 -3.34 2.02 -15.09
N SER A 384 -2.31 1.33 -14.63
CA SER A 384 -1.18 0.92 -15.47
C SER A 384 -1.56 -0.16 -16.50
N ASP A 385 -2.58 -0.97 -16.21
CA ASP A 385 -3.06 -2.05 -17.08
C ASP A 385 -4.31 -1.62 -17.86
N HIS A 386 -5.17 -0.83 -17.22
CA HIS A 386 -6.44 -0.35 -17.74
C HIS A 386 -6.60 1.14 -17.43
N GLU A 387 -6.25 1.98 -18.40
CA GLU A 387 -6.36 3.42 -18.24
C GLU A 387 -7.80 3.85 -17.88
N PRO A 388 -7.97 4.92 -17.08
CA PRO A 388 -9.29 5.45 -16.77
C PRO A 388 -10.02 5.89 -18.06
N LEU A 389 -11.34 6.02 -17.99
CA LEU A 389 -12.11 6.58 -19.12
C LEU A 389 -11.78 8.05 -19.31
N ILE A 390 -11.71 8.81 -18.22
CA ILE A 390 -11.48 10.25 -18.25
C ILE A 390 -10.57 10.62 -17.08
N LEU A 391 -9.55 11.43 -17.34
CA LEU A 391 -8.78 12.13 -16.33
C LEU A 391 -8.77 13.63 -16.66
N MET A 392 -9.21 14.44 -15.71
CA MET A 392 -9.18 15.90 -15.80
C MET A 392 -8.41 16.45 -14.62
N LYS A 393 -7.68 17.55 -14.84
CA LYS A 393 -6.97 18.28 -13.78
C LYS A 393 -7.39 19.74 -13.74
N ARG A 394 -7.30 20.36 -12.57
CA ARG A 394 -7.46 21.79 -12.37
C ARG A 394 -6.25 22.33 -11.62
N ASP A 395 -5.46 23.15 -12.31
CA ASP A 395 -4.34 23.85 -11.69
C ASP A 395 -4.86 24.83 -10.64
N LYS A 396 -4.11 25.03 -9.54
CA LYS A 396 -4.52 25.92 -8.43
C LYS A 396 -4.79 27.38 -8.84
N ARG A 397 -4.32 27.79 -10.02
CA ARG A 397 -4.48 29.13 -10.59
C ARG A 397 -5.63 29.23 -11.60
N SER A 398 -6.26 28.11 -11.95
CA SER A 398 -7.36 28.02 -12.91
C SER A 398 -8.63 27.60 -12.19
N ASP A 399 -9.75 28.23 -12.51
CA ASP A 399 -11.06 27.78 -12.04
C ASP A 399 -11.60 26.61 -12.86
N ASN A 400 -11.01 26.36 -14.04
CA ASN A 400 -11.48 25.37 -15.00
C ASN A 400 -10.63 24.10 -14.98
N PHE A 401 -11.31 22.95 -15.18
CA PHE A 401 -10.66 21.67 -15.42
C PHE A 401 -10.25 21.54 -16.89
N SER A 402 -9.02 21.09 -17.13
CA SER A 402 -8.50 20.70 -18.43
C SER A 402 -8.45 19.18 -18.56
N MET A 403 -8.73 18.68 -19.77
CA MET A 403 -8.61 17.26 -20.08
C MET A 403 -7.14 16.82 -20.09
N VAL A 404 -6.84 15.72 -19.42
CA VAL A 404 -5.53 15.05 -19.45
C VAL A 404 -5.60 13.79 -20.30
N LEU A 405 -6.71 13.03 -20.17
CA LEU A 405 -6.96 11.80 -20.90
C LEU A 405 -8.46 11.62 -21.13
N ASP A 406 -8.86 11.19 -22.33
CA ASP A 406 -10.23 10.86 -22.71
C ASP A 406 -10.27 9.59 -23.57
N ASN A 407 -10.49 8.45 -22.92
CA ASN A 407 -10.67 7.13 -23.51
C ASN A 407 -12.16 6.73 -23.63
N SER A 408 -13.09 7.67 -23.40
CA SER A 408 -14.53 7.38 -23.32
C SER A 408 -15.13 6.83 -24.62
N GLU A 409 -14.53 7.12 -25.79
CA GLU A 409 -14.99 6.60 -27.10
C GLU A 409 -14.80 5.09 -27.22
N THR A 410 -13.78 4.52 -26.58
CA THR A 410 -13.54 3.08 -26.63
C THR A 410 -14.58 2.28 -25.84
N ALA A 411 -15.21 2.90 -24.84
CA ALA A 411 -16.25 2.26 -24.02
C ALA A 411 -17.60 2.14 -24.74
N GLU A 412 -17.94 3.07 -25.63
CA GLU A 412 -19.17 3.00 -26.44
C GLU A 412 -19.13 1.88 -27.50
N SER A 413 -17.92 1.41 -27.85
CA SER A 413 -17.69 0.37 -28.87
C SER A 413 -17.58 -1.08 -28.34
N ARG A 414 -17.66 -1.28 -27.01
CA ARG A 414 -17.51 -2.57 -26.31
C ARG A 414 -18.74 -2.92 -25.47
#